data_AF-A0A932N1J6-F1
#
_entry.id   AF-A0A932N1J6-F1
#
_cell.length_a   1.000
_cell.length_b   1.000
_cell.length_c   1.000
_cell.angle_alpha   90.00
_cell.angle_beta   90.00
_cell.angle_gamma   90.00
#
_symmetry.space_group_name_H-M   'P 1'
#
loop_
_entity.id
_entity.type
_entity.pdbx_description
1 polymer ?
#
loop_
_entity_poly.entity_id
_entity_poly.type
_entity_poly.pdbx_seq_one_letter_code
_entity_poly.pdbx_strand_id
1 'polypeptide(L)'
;MESVSGPHYSVRVQKTICPAHVVDLVLRDHITAHATKLQCSYCTHDGLALPLELFMNAFMAGVYLHYEPTISPDHDPTDVIEYGDVAQAILEVAGITHRALAADIVGALSVTPRWIPRDRRHGSPIEQLTYSWEAFKRIVKYEMRFFFAQRPTGSGDSGDLTAEQLLQAVSDVGQQTQKVWPVPCPQPIFRARMARSHSEASEWRTAGQLGSPPSEWAAPNRMSPAGISIFYGATDRATAIAEAGSHTSQRYVVTGEFTPTRPTQLIDLTNLPELPSIFDAGRRAQYFGFQFLQKFVHDVTLPVELDGHEHIDYVPTQVFTEYLRYAFPGAVDGLMFPSTQGPGHNLVMFFGPGSCADAGAETDRTRLRLDPDTVTVSRVMTVSR
;
A
#
# COMPACT_ATOMS: atom_id res chain seq x y z
N MET A 1 5.40 -6.69 48.00
CA MET A 1 5.75 -6.97 46.59
C MET A 1 5.00 -5.94 45.79
N GLU A 2 5.63 -4.80 45.51
CA GLU A 2 4.97 -3.70 44.80
C GLU A 2 4.75 -4.14 43.36
N SER A 3 3.47 -4.27 42.98
CA SER A 3 3.08 -4.43 41.60
C SER A 3 3.45 -3.15 40.87
N VAL A 4 4.38 -3.23 39.92
CA VAL A 4 4.63 -2.13 39.00
C VAL A 4 3.75 -2.38 37.77
N SER A 5 2.81 -1.48 37.54
CA SER A 5 1.72 -1.61 36.57
C SER A 5 1.72 -0.44 35.60
N GLY A 6 1.57 -0.75 34.31
CA GLY A 6 1.13 0.24 33.33
C GLY A 6 -0.38 0.47 33.42
N PRO A 7 -0.94 1.45 32.70
CA PRO A 7 -2.36 1.78 32.78
C PRO A 7 -3.29 0.62 32.37
N HIS A 8 -2.82 -0.32 31.54
CA HIS A 8 -3.64 -1.41 30.98
C HIS A 8 -3.05 -2.81 31.14
N TYR A 9 -1.99 -2.97 31.96
CA TYR A 9 -1.43 -4.28 32.26
C TYR A 9 -0.83 -4.30 33.68
N SER A 10 -0.76 -5.47 34.30
CA SER A 10 -0.16 -5.65 35.63
C SER A 10 0.65 -6.94 35.70
N VAL A 11 1.96 -6.82 35.89
CA VAL A 11 2.84 -7.96 36.07
C VAL A 11 2.88 -8.33 37.56
N ARG A 12 2.34 -9.50 37.90
CA ARG A 12 2.22 -9.97 39.30
C ARG A 12 3.43 -10.76 39.81
N VAL A 13 4.34 -11.16 38.92
CA VAL A 13 5.48 -12.02 39.26
C VAL A 13 6.76 -11.42 38.70
N GLN A 14 7.81 -11.39 39.53
CA GLN A 14 9.16 -10.99 39.10
C GLN A 14 9.79 -12.11 38.27
N LYS A 15 9.46 -12.15 36.98
CA LYS A 15 10.07 -13.03 35.98
C LYS A 15 10.87 -12.22 34.98
N THR A 16 11.74 -12.89 34.26
CA THR A 16 12.64 -12.30 33.27
C THR A 16 12.64 -13.13 32.00
N ILE A 17 12.77 -12.46 30.86
CA ILE A 17 12.71 -13.03 29.52
C ILE A 17 14.02 -12.74 28.78
N CYS A 18 14.56 -13.75 28.08
CA CYS A 18 15.71 -13.59 27.19
C CYS A 18 15.27 -13.51 25.71
N PRO A 19 16.13 -13.02 24.80
CA PRO A 19 15.78 -12.85 23.39
C PRO A 19 15.42 -14.16 22.66
N ALA A 20 15.82 -15.31 23.17
CA ALA A 20 15.55 -16.61 22.56
C ALA A 20 14.06 -16.99 22.52
N HIS A 21 13.21 -16.30 23.28
CA HIS A 21 11.76 -16.56 23.31
C HIS A 21 10.95 -15.72 22.32
N VAL A 22 11.59 -14.81 21.59
CA VAL A 22 10.90 -13.85 20.72
C VAL A 22 11.52 -13.93 19.32
N VAL A 23 10.68 -13.91 18.28
CA VAL A 23 11.16 -13.90 16.89
C VAL A 23 11.30 -12.47 16.39
N ASP A 24 10.35 -11.59 16.74
CA ASP A 24 10.36 -10.18 16.36
C ASP A 24 11.67 -9.49 16.77
N LEU A 25 12.33 -8.86 15.79
CA LEU A 25 13.66 -8.28 15.98
C LEU A 25 13.65 -7.05 16.89
N VAL A 26 12.60 -6.23 16.84
CA VAL A 26 12.51 -5.00 17.66
C VAL A 26 12.38 -5.36 19.13
N LEU A 27 11.56 -6.35 19.46
CA LEU A 27 11.45 -6.86 20.83
C LEU A 27 12.74 -7.54 21.30
N ARG A 28 13.44 -8.28 20.43
CA ARG A 28 14.75 -8.89 20.76
C ARG A 28 15.82 -7.84 21.04
N ASP A 29 15.87 -6.78 20.23
CA ASP A 29 16.79 -5.67 20.39
C ASP A 29 16.47 -4.89 21.67
N HIS A 30 15.18 -4.68 21.97
CA HIS A 30 14.72 -4.10 23.23
C HIS A 30 15.17 -4.92 24.45
N ILE A 31 15.02 -6.24 24.41
CA ILE A 31 15.51 -7.13 25.48
C ILE A 31 17.03 -6.98 25.64
N THR A 32 17.77 -6.98 24.53
CA THR A 32 19.24 -6.92 24.56
C THR A 32 19.75 -5.57 25.08
N ALA A 33 19.13 -4.47 24.66
CA ALA A 33 19.52 -3.12 25.03
C ALA A 33 19.19 -2.76 26.49
N HIS A 34 18.14 -3.35 27.06
CA HIS A 34 17.62 -2.99 28.38
C HIS A 34 17.73 -4.11 29.43
N ALA A 35 18.37 -5.24 29.11
CA ALA A 35 18.56 -6.35 30.03
C ALA A 35 19.29 -5.91 31.31
N THR A 36 18.74 -6.29 32.47
CA THR A 36 19.31 -5.98 33.79
C THR A 36 19.65 -7.23 34.59
N LYS A 37 19.35 -8.42 34.05
CA LYS A 37 19.53 -9.72 34.69
C LYS A 37 20.28 -10.67 33.76
N LEU A 38 20.82 -11.74 34.33
CA LEU A 38 21.67 -12.72 33.62
C LEU A 38 21.04 -14.11 33.50
N GLN A 39 19.77 -14.26 33.91
CA GLN A 39 19.11 -15.56 33.96
C GLN A 39 17.68 -15.43 33.49
N CYS A 40 17.24 -16.29 32.58
CA CYS A 40 15.87 -16.33 32.09
C CYS A 40 14.98 -17.15 33.02
N SER A 41 13.75 -16.70 33.26
CA SER A 41 12.76 -17.44 34.06
C SER A 41 12.04 -18.55 33.27
N TYR A 42 12.24 -18.63 31.96
CA TYR A 42 11.48 -19.48 31.05
C TYR A 42 12.32 -20.54 30.33
N CYS A 43 13.64 -20.50 30.47
CA CYS A 43 14.55 -21.49 29.88
C CYS A 43 15.85 -21.57 30.69
N THR A 44 16.69 -22.54 30.36
CA THR A 44 18.01 -22.74 30.97
C THR A 44 19.10 -21.84 30.36
N HIS A 45 18.72 -20.82 29.59
CA HIS A 45 19.68 -19.93 28.98
C HIS A 45 20.24 -18.96 30.03
N ASP A 46 21.53 -19.08 30.29
CA ASP A 46 22.31 -18.09 31.05
C ASP A 46 22.78 -17.01 30.07
N GLY A 47 22.37 -15.76 30.30
CA GLY A 47 22.57 -14.66 29.36
C GLY A 47 21.69 -13.44 29.68
N LEU A 48 21.71 -12.44 28.81
CA LEU A 48 20.94 -11.21 28.99
C LEU A 48 19.44 -11.50 29.12
N ALA A 49 18.85 -11.06 30.22
CA ALA A 49 17.43 -11.20 30.50
C ALA A 49 16.82 -9.88 30.98
N LEU A 50 15.66 -9.55 30.43
CA LEU A 50 14.88 -8.35 30.73
C LEU A 50 13.75 -8.71 31.70
N PRO A 51 13.52 -7.92 32.77
CA PRO A 51 12.31 -8.06 33.58
C PRO A 51 11.05 -8.03 32.73
N LEU A 52 10.11 -8.95 32.99
CA LEU A 52 8.88 -9.10 32.20
C LEU A 52 8.08 -7.80 32.13
N GLU A 53 8.10 -6.99 33.17
CA GLU A 53 7.48 -5.66 33.20
C GLU A 53 8.03 -4.72 32.12
N LEU A 54 9.35 -4.62 31.98
CA LEU A 54 9.98 -3.77 30.95
C LEU A 54 9.75 -4.33 29.54
N PHE A 55 9.59 -5.66 29.43
CA PHE A 55 9.18 -6.29 28.19
C PHE A 55 7.72 -5.91 27.84
N MET A 56 6.81 -5.94 28.83
CA MET A 56 5.41 -5.57 28.63
C MET A 56 5.26 -4.14 28.09
N ASN A 57 6.09 -3.19 28.51
CA ASN A 57 6.07 -1.83 27.94
C ASN A 57 6.25 -1.81 26.41
N ALA A 58 7.19 -2.61 25.88
CA ALA A 58 7.40 -2.71 24.44
C ALA A 58 6.31 -3.56 23.76
N PHE A 59 5.89 -4.65 24.39
CA PHE A 59 4.80 -5.50 23.89
C PHE A 59 3.49 -4.72 23.71
N MET A 60 3.18 -3.84 24.67
CA MET A 60 1.98 -3.01 24.62
C MET A 60 1.99 -2.00 23.46
N ALA A 61 3.14 -1.66 22.86
CA ALA A 61 3.17 -0.84 21.66
C ALA A 61 2.39 -1.51 20.51
N GLY A 62 2.56 -2.82 20.33
CA GLY A 62 1.81 -3.60 19.34
C GLY A 62 0.33 -3.73 19.70
N VAL A 63 0.01 -3.89 20.99
CA VAL A 63 -1.38 -3.90 21.47
C VAL A 63 -2.05 -2.56 21.15
N TYR A 64 -1.46 -1.43 21.53
CA TYR A 64 -2.02 -0.09 21.29
C TYR A 64 -2.01 0.34 19.82
N LEU A 65 -1.23 -0.35 18.98
CA LEU A 65 -1.30 -0.13 17.54
C LEU A 65 -2.64 -0.61 16.98
N HIS A 66 -3.12 -1.76 17.45
CA HIS A 66 -4.27 -2.48 16.89
C HIS A 66 -5.52 -2.50 17.77
N TYR A 67 -5.40 -2.16 19.05
CA TYR A 67 -6.48 -2.30 20.02
C TYR A 67 -6.53 -1.11 20.96
N GLU A 68 -7.73 -0.78 21.42
CA GLU A 68 -7.96 0.21 22.46
C GLU A 68 -8.76 -0.39 23.61
N PRO A 69 -8.48 0.05 24.85
CA PRO A 69 -9.23 -0.42 26.01
C PRO A 69 -10.65 0.16 25.99
N THR A 70 -11.66 -0.64 26.31
CA THR A 70 -13.03 -0.13 26.50
C THR A 70 -13.59 -0.49 27.87
N ILE A 71 -14.37 0.44 28.41
CA ILE A 71 -15.08 0.30 29.69
C ILE A 71 -16.60 0.46 29.46
N SER A 72 -17.01 0.89 28.26
CA SER A 72 -18.41 1.25 27.99
C SER A 72 -19.26 0.00 27.66
N PRO A 73 -20.44 -0.16 28.29
CA PRO A 73 -21.42 -1.16 27.90
C PRO A 73 -22.18 -0.82 26.60
N ASP A 74 -21.98 0.38 26.04
CA ASP A 74 -22.73 0.88 24.88
C ASP A 74 -22.17 0.43 23.52
N HIS A 75 -21.06 -0.30 23.49
CA HIS A 75 -20.54 -0.87 22.24
C HIS A 75 -21.29 -2.15 21.85
N ASP A 76 -21.45 -2.36 20.54
CA ASP A 76 -21.99 -3.61 20.02
C ASP A 76 -21.15 -4.79 20.55
N PRO A 77 -21.76 -5.79 21.23
CA PRO A 77 -21.03 -6.93 21.77
C PRO A 77 -20.20 -7.69 20.73
N THR A 78 -20.52 -7.54 19.43
CA THR A 78 -19.77 -8.17 18.33
C THR A 78 -18.44 -7.50 18.00
N ASP A 79 -18.21 -6.26 18.46
CA ASP A 79 -17.00 -5.49 18.21
C ASP A 79 -16.00 -5.55 19.38
N VAL A 80 -16.35 -6.22 20.47
CA VAL A 80 -15.50 -6.35 21.67
C VAL A 80 -14.71 -7.65 21.64
N ILE A 81 -13.40 -7.54 21.83
CA ILE A 81 -12.47 -8.66 21.94
C ILE A 81 -11.97 -8.77 23.39
N GLU A 82 -11.97 -9.99 23.92
CA GLU A 82 -11.46 -10.28 25.25
C GLU A 82 -9.92 -10.24 25.27
N TYR A 83 -9.34 -9.83 26.39
CA TYR A 83 -7.89 -9.65 26.56
C TYR A 83 -7.05 -10.87 26.18
N GLY A 84 -7.59 -12.08 26.35
CA GLY A 84 -6.92 -13.33 25.98
C GLY A 84 -6.71 -13.44 24.48
N ASP A 85 -7.71 -13.09 23.68
CA ASP A 85 -7.64 -13.13 22.21
C ASP A 85 -6.72 -12.02 21.69
N VAL A 86 -6.76 -10.82 22.29
CA VAL A 86 -5.81 -9.73 21.98
C VAL A 86 -4.38 -10.17 22.26
N ALA A 87 -4.12 -10.70 23.45
CA ALA A 87 -2.79 -11.19 23.81
C ALA A 87 -2.33 -12.27 22.83
N GLN A 88 -3.20 -13.21 22.46
CA GLN A 88 -2.87 -14.29 21.53
C GLN A 88 -2.50 -13.76 20.14
N ALA A 89 -3.26 -12.80 19.59
CA ALA A 89 -2.95 -12.18 18.31
C ALA A 89 -1.58 -11.49 18.32
N ILE A 90 -1.27 -10.72 19.37
CA ILE A 90 0.01 -10.01 19.47
C ILE A 90 1.18 -10.95 19.77
N LEU A 91 0.96 -12.03 20.53
CA LEU A 91 1.95 -13.09 20.78
C LEU A 91 2.34 -13.82 19.49
N GLU A 92 1.38 -14.07 18.60
CA GLU A 92 1.63 -14.67 17.29
C GLU A 92 2.55 -13.77 16.45
N VAL A 93 2.26 -12.47 16.38
CA VAL A 93 3.11 -11.49 15.67
C VAL A 93 4.50 -11.38 16.29
N ALA A 94 4.61 -11.43 17.62
CA ALA A 94 5.91 -11.45 18.32
C ALA A 94 6.70 -12.76 18.10
N GLY A 95 6.05 -13.81 17.60
CA GLY A 95 6.61 -15.17 17.47
C GLY A 95 6.90 -15.83 18.82
N ILE A 96 6.11 -15.52 19.86
CA ILE A 96 6.28 -16.09 21.20
C ILE A 96 5.46 -17.37 21.31
N THR A 97 6.15 -18.51 21.43
CA THR A 97 5.50 -19.84 21.48
C THR A 97 5.63 -20.53 22.84
N HIS A 98 6.45 -20.00 23.74
CA HIS A 98 6.68 -20.62 25.05
C HIS A 98 5.45 -20.49 25.96
N ARG A 99 4.83 -21.63 26.31
CA ARG A 99 3.51 -21.68 26.99
C ARG A 99 3.45 -20.91 28.30
N ALA A 100 4.44 -21.07 29.19
CA ALA A 100 4.40 -20.39 30.48
C ALA A 100 4.59 -18.87 30.35
N LEU A 101 5.38 -18.43 29.36
CA LEU A 101 5.56 -17.01 29.07
C LEU A 101 4.28 -16.41 28.47
N ALA A 102 3.68 -17.10 27.50
CA ALA A 102 2.39 -16.71 26.93
C ALA A 102 1.31 -16.57 28.01
N ALA A 103 1.22 -17.53 28.93
CA ALA A 103 0.27 -17.48 30.04
C ALA A 103 0.51 -16.29 30.98
N ASP A 104 1.77 -15.96 31.28
CA ASP A 104 2.09 -14.78 32.10
C ASP A 104 1.73 -13.47 31.38
N ILE A 105 1.96 -13.38 30.06
CA ILE A 105 1.59 -12.20 29.25
C ILE A 105 0.08 -12.04 29.19
N VAL A 106 -0.66 -13.11 28.90
CA VAL A 106 -2.14 -13.12 28.93
C VAL A 106 -2.64 -12.70 30.31
N GLY A 107 -2.06 -13.26 31.38
CA GLY A 107 -2.38 -12.89 32.75
C GLY A 107 -2.10 -11.42 33.06
N ALA A 108 -1.04 -10.85 32.47
CA ALA A 108 -0.70 -9.44 32.65
C ALA A 108 -1.75 -8.49 32.03
N LEU A 109 -2.37 -8.86 30.90
CA LEU A 109 -3.43 -8.07 30.27
C LEU A 109 -4.78 -8.18 30.98
N SER A 110 -4.98 -9.17 31.87
CA SER A 110 -6.28 -9.43 32.52
C SER A 110 -6.89 -8.26 33.30
N VAL A 111 -6.09 -7.25 33.68
CA VAL A 111 -6.57 -6.03 34.34
C VAL A 111 -7.42 -5.14 33.42
N THR A 112 -7.29 -5.30 32.11
CA THR A 112 -8.15 -4.68 31.09
C THR A 112 -8.83 -5.81 30.32
N PRO A 113 -10.04 -6.25 30.75
CA PRO A 113 -10.64 -7.46 30.23
C PRO A 113 -11.11 -7.30 28.78
N ARG A 114 -11.49 -6.09 28.38
CA ARG A 114 -12.15 -5.80 27.11
C ARG A 114 -11.39 -4.79 26.31
N TRP A 115 -11.22 -5.13 25.05
CA TRP A 115 -10.54 -4.34 24.04
C TRP A 115 -11.44 -4.22 22.84
N ILE A 116 -11.33 -3.11 22.14
CA ILE A 116 -11.93 -2.92 20.84
C ILE A 116 -10.76 -2.94 19.85
N PRO A 117 -10.80 -3.78 18.80
CA PRO A 117 -9.92 -3.59 17.67
C PRO A 117 -10.05 -2.14 17.25
N ARG A 118 -8.94 -1.48 16.97
CA ARG A 118 -8.93 -0.14 16.39
C ARG A 118 -9.44 -0.18 14.95
N ASP A 119 -10.55 -0.88 14.65
CA ASP A 119 -11.25 -0.95 13.37
C ASP A 119 -12.77 -0.81 13.51
N ARG A 120 -13.34 -0.15 12.50
CA ARG A 120 -14.75 0.08 12.16
C ARG A 120 -15.47 1.11 13.02
N ARG A 121 -15.28 2.36 12.59
CA ARG A 121 -16.26 3.45 12.49
C ARG A 121 -15.93 4.72 13.29
N HIS A 122 -15.03 4.69 14.28
CA HIS A 122 -14.74 5.86 15.14
C HIS A 122 -13.33 5.76 15.72
N GLY A 123 -12.58 6.89 15.80
CA GLY A 123 -11.26 6.92 16.43
C GLY A 123 -10.34 8.07 15.99
N SER A 124 -9.30 8.37 16.77
CA SER A 124 -8.30 9.44 16.63
C SER A 124 -7.51 9.42 15.30
N PRO A 125 -6.73 10.48 14.97
CA PRO A 125 -6.06 10.62 13.67
C PRO A 125 -5.11 9.45 13.35
N ILE A 126 -4.54 8.88 14.41
CA ILE A 126 -3.58 7.78 14.39
C ILE A 126 -4.28 6.42 14.27
N GLU A 127 -5.56 6.31 14.67
CA GLU A 127 -6.41 5.12 14.50
C GLU A 127 -6.94 4.99 13.07
N GLN A 128 -7.13 6.12 12.38
CA GLN A 128 -7.59 6.18 10.99
C GLN A 128 -6.51 5.77 9.99
N LEU A 129 -5.24 5.98 10.34
CA LEU A 129 -4.11 5.48 9.56
C LEU A 129 -4.10 3.94 9.49
N THR A 130 -4.58 3.25 10.53
CA THR A 130 -4.69 1.77 10.60
C THR A 130 -5.54 1.16 9.49
N TYR A 131 -6.51 1.90 8.96
CA TYR A 131 -7.47 1.43 7.94
C TYR A 131 -7.60 2.39 6.75
N SER A 132 -6.57 3.21 6.57
CA SER A 132 -6.50 4.33 5.65
C SER A 132 -7.01 4.03 4.23
N TRP A 133 -6.73 2.84 3.67
CA TRP A 133 -7.24 2.48 2.35
C TRP A 133 -8.73 2.12 2.33
N GLU A 134 -9.22 1.25 3.22
CA GLU A 134 -10.64 0.85 3.23
C GLU A 134 -11.58 2.00 3.60
N ALA A 135 -11.17 2.83 4.56
CA ALA A 135 -11.89 4.04 4.93
C ALA A 135 -11.96 5.01 3.75
N PHE A 136 -10.82 5.25 3.09
CA PHE A 136 -10.74 6.04 1.86
C PHE A 136 -11.66 5.47 0.76
N LYS A 137 -11.64 4.15 0.51
CA LYS A 137 -12.51 3.48 -0.47
C LYS A 137 -13.98 3.75 -0.20
N ARG A 138 -14.42 3.60 1.05
CA ARG A 138 -15.83 3.84 1.43
C ARG A 138 -16.26 5.26 1.11
N ILE A 139 -15.45 6.26 1.49
CA ILE A 139 -15.73 7.68 1.27
C ILE A 139 -15.91 7.96 -0.23
N VAL A 140 -14.95 7.55 -1.05
CA VAL A 140 -14.95 7.88 -2.47
C VAL A 140 -15.96 7.05 -3.28
N LYS A 141 -16.23 5.80 -2.87
CA LYS A 141 -17.23 4.97 -3.55
C LYS A 141 -18.66 5.45 -3.28
N TYR A 142 -18.99 5.72 -2.02
CA TYR A 142 -20.39 5.80 -1.56
C TYR A 142 -20.81 7.15 -0.97
N GLU A 143 -19.88 8.08 -0.72
CA GLU A 143 -20.19 9.30 0.02
C GLU A 143 -19.84 10.58 -0.76
N MET A 144 -18.59 10.78 -1.16
CA MET A 144 -18.17 11.97 -1.92
C MET A 144 -16.88 11.76 -2.71
N ARG A 145 -16.86 12.29 -3.94
CA ARG A 145 -15.76 12.11 -4.90
C ARG A 145 -14.96 13.37 -5.21
N PHE A 146 -15.62 14.53 -5.22
CA PHE A 146 -15.00 15.79 -5.68
C PHE A 146 -14.45 16.66 -4.55
N PHE A 147 -15.09 16.63 -3.38
CA PHE A 147 -14.70 17.44 -2.21
C PHE A 147 -14.19 16.58 -1.06
N PHE A 148 -13.80 15.33 -1.36
CA PHE A 148 -13.46 14.32 -0.36
C PHE A 148 -12.28 14.75 0.54
N ALA A 149 -11.38 15.59 0.01
CA ALA A 149 -10.22 16.12 0.71
C ALA A 149 -10.55 16.74 2.08
N GLN A 150 -11.66 17.48 2.17
CA GLN A 150 -12.09 18.16 3.40
C GLN A 150 -12.92 17.27 4.33
N ARG A 151 -13.26 16.05 3.91
CA ARG A 151 -14.06 15.14 4.71
C ARG A 151 -13.19 14.45 5.75
N PRO A 152 -13.62 14.42 7.02
CA PRO A 152 -13.15 13.43 7.98
C PRO A 152 -13.21 12.02 7.40
N THR A 153 -12.21 11.19 7.67
CA THR A 153 -12.27 9.77 7.27
C THR A 153 -13.15 8.91 8.20
N GLY A 154 -13.56 9.50 9.34
CA GLY A 154 -14.51 8.97 10.31
C GLY A 154 -15.89 9.65 10.27
N SER A 155 -16.61 9.61 11.39
CA SER A 155 -17.99 10.09 11.53
C SER A 155 -18.11 11.53 12.04
N GLY A 156 -17.00 12.26 12.17
CA GLY A 156 -17.02 13.71 12.40
C GLY A 156 -16.83 14.14 13.86
N ASP A 157 -16.29 13.29 14.73
CA ASP A 157 -15.83 13.73 16.04
C ASP A 157 -14.46 14.43 15.94
N SER A 158 -14.18 15.31 16.91
CA SER A 158 -13.11 16.33 16.95
C SER A 158 -11.65 15.84 16.95
N GLY A 159 -11.37 14.68 16.34
CA GLY A 159 -10.04 14.09 16.18
C GLY A 159 -9.86 13.30 14.90
N ASP A 160 -10.72 13.43 13.90
CA ASP A 160 -10.57 12.68 12.65
C ASP A 160 -9.56 13.34 11.70
N LEU A 161 -8.66 12.55 11.06
CA LEU A 161 -7.93 13.02 9.88
C LEU A 161 -8.92 13.27 8.75
N THR A 162 -8.71 14.34 8.00
CA THR A 162 -9.34 14.47 6.70
C THR A 162 -8.69 13.52 5.70
N ALA A 163 -9.39 13.19 4.61
CA ALA A 163 -8.80 12.39 3.54
C ALA A 163 -7.54 13.06 2.96
N GLU A 164 -7.46 14.38 2.93
CA GLU A 164 -6.25 15.11 2.54
C GLU A 164 -5.08 14.85 3.50
N GLN A 165 -5.30 14.96 4.82
CA GLN A 165 -4.24 14.71 5.79
C GLN A 165 -3.77 13.25 5.78
N LEU A 166 -4.69 12.32 5.52
CA LEU A 166 -4.37 10.91 5.30
C LEU A 166 -3.42 10.75 4.10
N LEU A 167 -3.79 11.29 2.95
CA LEU A 167 -3.00 11.18 1.72
C LEU A 167 -1.66 11.91 1.85
N GLN A 168 -1.61 13.01 2.62
CA GLN A 168 -0.37 13.69 2.96
C GLN A 168 0.55 12.79 3.80
N ALA A 169 0.04 12.11 4.83
CA ALA A 169 0.84 11.19 5.63
C ALA A 169 1.40 10.02 4.80
N VAL A 170 0.61 9.48 3.86
CA VAL A 170 1.09 8.45 2.90
C VAL A 170 2.18 9.02 1.99
N SER A 171 2.01 10.26 1.51
CA SER A 171 3.01 10.93 0.68
C SER A 171 4.32 11.17 1.43
N ASP A 172 4.26 11.61 2.69
CA ASP A 172 5.44 11.84 3.52
C ASP A 172 6.25 10.55 3.69
N VAL A 173 5.58 9.40 3.89
CA VAL A 173 6.23 8.08 3.96
C VAL A 173 6.92 7.73 2.64
N GLY A 174 6.26 7.98 1.51
CA GLY A 174 6.86 7.82 0.18
C GLY A 174 8.09 8.69 -0.02
N GLN A 175 8.02 9.97 0.36
CA GLN A 175 9.11 10.94 0.21
C GLN A 175 10.33 10.64 1.08
N GLN A 176 10.10 10.08 2.27
CA GLN A 176 11.18 9.68 3.18
C GLN A 176 11.83 8.36 2.76
N THR A 177 11.28 7.66 1.75
CA THR A 177 11.73 6.34 1.31
C THR A 177 12.26 6.41 -0.11
N GLN A 178 13.59 6.57 -0.28
CA GLN A 178 14.22 6.72 -1.59
C GLN A 178 13.95 5.58 -2.59
N LYS A 179 13.62 4.38 -2.09
CA LYS A 179 13.22 3.24 -2.94
C LYS A 179 11.81 3.36 -3.52
N VAL A 180 10.97 4.22 -2.94
CA VAL A 180 9.59 4.48 -3.36
C VAL A 180 9.52 5.77 -4.17
N TRP A 181 10.13 6.86 -3.71
CA TRP A 181 10.20 8.10 -4.47
C TRP A 181 11.39 8.98 -4.03
N PRO A 182 12.04 9.72 -4.95
CA PRO A 182 11.86 9.66 -6.41
C PRO A 182 12.66 8.52 -7.05
N VAL A 183 12.00 7.74 -7.92
CA VAL A 183 12.66 6.68 -8.70
C VAL A 183 12.72 7.08 -10.18
N PRO A 184 13.88 7.00 -10.86
CA PRO A 184 13.98 7.32 -12.27
C PRO A 184 13.14 6.35 -13.11
N CYS A 185 12.47 6.87 -14.14
CA CYS A 185 11.70 6.05 -15.06
C CYS A 185 12.58 5.02 -15.79
N PRO A 186 12.21 3.72 -15.79
CA PRO A 186 12.95 2.69 -16.50
C PRO A 186 12.90 2.94 -18.01
N GLN A 187 13.97 2.53 -18.69
CA GLN A 187 14.08 2.67 -20.14
C GLN A 187 14.64 1.37 -20.74
N PRO A 188 14.11 0.90 -21.86
CA PRO A 188 12.98 1.49 -22.58
C PRO A 188 11.59 1.18 -21.97
N ILE A 189 10.56 1.91 -22.40
CA ILE A 189 9.16 1.69 -22.04
C ILE A 189 8.44 1.10 -23.25
N PHE A 190 7.66 0.05 -23.06
CA PHE A 190 6.88 -0.54 -24.13
C PHE A 190 5.41 -0.22 -23.98
N ARG A 191 4.76 0.08 -25.09
CA ARG A 191 3.30 0.20 -25.14
C ARG A 191 2.73 -0.73 -26.18
N ALA A 192 1.57 -1.28 -25.87
CA ALA A 192 0.82 -2.15 -26.75
C ALA A 192 -0.57 -1.58 -27.03
N ARG A 193 -1.09 -1.82 -28.24
CA ARG A 193 -2.45 -1.50 -28.64
C ARG A 193 -3.03 -2.66 -29.44
N MET A 194 -4.19 -3.14 -29.01
CA MET A 194 -4.89 -4.22 -29.69
C MET A 194 -5.67 -3.68 -30.90
N ALA A 195 -5.73 -4.48 -31.96
CA ALA A 195 -6.39 -4.18 -33.22
C ALA A 195 -7.30 -5.32 -33.68
N ARG A 196 -8.35 -4.98 -34.41
CA ARG A 196 -9.35 -5.92 -34.96
C ARG A 196 -8.79 -6.70 -36.15
N SER A 197 -7.90 -6.09 -36.92
CA SER A 197 -7.28 -6.71 -38.10
C SER A 197 -5.80 -6.38 -38.20
N HIS A 198 -5.09 -7.18 -39.01
CA HIS A 198 -3.71 -6.88 -39.37
C HIS A 198 -3.57 -5.56 -40.14
N SER A 199 -4.57 -5.20 -40.96
CA SER A 199 -4.56 -3.96 -41.73
C SER A 199 -4.64 -2.73 -40.82
N GLU A 200 -5.58 -2.71 -39.87
CA GLU A 200 -5.70 -1.65 -38.86
C GLU A 200 -4.42 -1.54 -38.02
N ALA A 201 -3.91 -2.68 -37.54
CA ALA A 201 -2.64 -2.74 -36.80
C ALA A 201 -1.47 -2.18 -37.62
N SER A 202 -1.51 -2.30 -38.94
CA SER A 202 -0.43 -1.86 -39.82
C SER A 202 -0.41 -0.36 -40.05
N GLU A 203 -1.53 0.33 -39.79
CA GLU A 203 -1.64 1.78 -39.93
C GLU A 203 -1.08 2.53 -38.71
N TRP A 204 -0.98 1.88 -37.55
CA TRP A 204 -0.47 2.49 -36.32
C TRP A 204 1.06 2.43 -36.27
N ARG A 205 1.71 3.53 -36.64
CA ARG A 205 3.17 3.65 -36.73
C ARG A 205 3.75 4.88 -36.04
N THR A 206 2.90 5.80 -35.58
CA THR A 206 3.34 7.06 -34.98
C THR A 206 2.99 7.17 -33.50
N ALA A 207 3.67 8.08 -32.81
CA ALA A 207 3.42 8.43 -31.42
C ALA A 207 2.00 8.99 -31.22
N GLY A 208 1.41 9.64 -32.23
CA GLY A 208 0.02 10.09 -32.18
C GLY A 208 -0.99 8.93 -32.16
N GLN A 209 -0.62 7.76 -32.68
CA GLN A 209 -1.47 6.57 -32.72
C GLN A 209 -1.20 5.61 -31.58
N LEU A 210 0.06 5.50 -31.14
CA LEU A 210 0.48 4.57 -30.09
C LEU A 210 0.62 5.24 -28.71
N GLY A 211 0.82 6.54 -28.63
CA GLY A 211 0.96 7.30 -27.39
C GLY A 211 -0.36 7.47 -26.63
N SER A 212 -0.39 8.39 -25.67
CA SER A 212 -1.58 8.64 -24.85
C SER A 212 -2.80 8.98 -25.72
N PRO A 213 -3.98 8.43 -25.41
CA PRO A 213 -5.16 8.65 -26.23
C PRO A 213 -5.58 10.13 -26.18
N PRO A 214 -6.21 10.67 -27.25
CA PRO A 214 -6.97 11.92 -27.15
C PRO A 214 -8.00 11.83 -26.03
N SER A 215 -8.27 12.95 -25.35
CA SER A 215 -9.17 12.98 -24.19
C SER A 215 -10.57 12.48 -24.54
N GLU A 216 -11.08 12.81 -25.73
CA GLU A 216 -12.38 12.40 -26.25
C GLU A 216 -12.51 10.87 -26.40
N TRP A 217 -11.38 10.16 -26.50
CA TRP A 217 -11.31 8.72 -26.70
C TRP A 217 -10.63 7.99 -25.54
N ALA A 218 -10.32 8.69 -24.45
CA ALA A 218 -9.74 8.09 -23.26
C ALA A 218 -10.82 7.27 -22.52
N ALA A 219 -10.74 5.95 -22.64
CA ALA A 219 -11.61 5.01 -21.93
C ALA A 219 -11.27 4.95 -20.43
N PRO A 220 -12.25 4.64 -19.56
CA PRO A 220 -11.98 4.45 -18.14
C PRO A 220 -11.12 3.20 -17.91
N ASN A 221 -10.25 3.26 -16.90
CA ASN A 221 -9.38 2.17 -16.47
C ASN A 221 -9.08 2.30 -14.96
N ARG A 222 -8.23 1.43 -14.41
CA ARG A 222 -7.91 1.44 -12.97
C ARG A 222 -7.30 2.75 -12.46
N MET A 223 -6.55 3.51 -13.27
CA MET A 223 -5.85 4.71 -12.79
C MET A 223 -6.45 6.03 -13.28
N SER A 224 -7.33 6.01 -14.29
CA SER A 224 -7.98 7.22 -14.79
C SER A 224 -9.44 6.98 -15.20
N PRO A 225 -10.36 7.92 -14.89
CA PRO A 225 -11.72 7.89 -15.41
C PRO A 225 -11.76 8.21 -16.91
N ALA A 226 -12.92 7.96 -17.52
CA ALA A 226 -13.15 8.31 -18.93
C ALA A 226 -12.91 9.82 -19.15
N GLY A 227 -12.27 10.18 -20.24
CA GLY A 227 -11.93 11.57 -20.55
C GLY A 227 -10.58 12.05 -20.02
N ILE A 228 -9.97 11.33 -19.06
CA ILE A 228 -8.65 11.70 -18.50
C ILE A 228 -7.54 10.90 -19.19
N SER A 229 -6.79 11.59 -20.05
CA SER A 229 -5.68 10.97 -20.78
C SER A 229 -4.42 10.84 -19.91
N ILE A 230 -3.90 9.62 -19.84
CA ILE A 230 -2.63 9.23 -19.25
C ILE A 230 -1.94 8.19 -20.14
N PHE A 231 -0.61 8.08 -20.05
CA PHE A 231 0.15 7.09 -20.78
C PHE A 231 0.21 5.79 -19.98
N TYR A 232 -0.16 4.68 -20.62
CA TYR A 232 0.04 3.32 -20.10
C TYR A 232 1.15 2.63 -20.86
N GLY A 233 2.10 2.04 -20.14
CA GLY A 233 3.16 1.21 -20.71
C GLY A 233 3.60 0.11 -19.76
N ALA A 234 4.65 -0.60 -20.14
CA ALA A 234 5.29 -1.62 -19.34
C ALA A 234 6.81 -1.56 -19.49
N THR A 235 7.54 -2.18 -18.56
CA THR A 235 9.01 -2.28 -18.60
C THR A 235 9.53 -3.21 -19.68
N ASP A 236 8.69 -4.08 -20.21
CA ASP A 236 9.03 -5.00 -21.29
C ASP A 236 7.84 -5.22 -22.24
N ARG A 237 8.16 -5.63 -23.47
CA ARG A 237 7.18 -5.82 -24.54
C ARG A 237 6.18 -6.95 -24.25
N ALA A 238 6.61 -8.02 -23.57
CA ALA A 238 5.73 -9.16 -23.29
C ALA A 238 4.65 -8.76 -22.28
N THR A 239 5.02 -8.01 -21.23
CA THR A 239 4.08 -7.43 -20.26
C THR A 239 3.10 -6.47 -20.94
N ALA A 240 3.58 -5.57 -21.80
CA ALA A 240 2.71 -4.66 -22.54
C ALA A 240 1.65 -5.43 -23.37
N ILE A 241 2.06 -6.49 -24.07
CA ILE A 241 1.15 -7.33 -24.87
C ILE A 241 0.14 -8.05 -23.98
N ALA A 242 0.59 -8.65 -22.88
CA ALA A 242 -0.27 -9.41 -21.98
C ALA A 242 -1.34 -8.53 -21.33
N GLU A 243 -0.96 -7.34 -20.85
CA GLU A 243 -1.87 -6.37 -20.25
C GLU A 243 -2.86 -5.80 -21.26
N ALA A 244 -2.42 -5.48 -22.48
CA ALA A 244 -3.33 -5.01 -23.53
C ALA A 244 -4.31 -6.12 -24.00
N GLY A 245 -3.90 -7.39 -23.91
CA GLY A 245 -4.67 -8.54 -24.36
C GLY A 245 -5.66 -9.13 -23.35
N SER A 246 -5.54 -8.82 -22.05
CA SER A 246 -6.22 -9.52 -20.95
C SER A 246 -7.75 -9.48 -21.02
N HIS A 247 -8.33 -8.45 -21.64
CA HIS A 247 -9.80 -8.26 -21.70
C HIS A 247 -10.31 -7.97 -23.11
N THR A 248 -9.69 -8.58 -24.14
CA THR A 248 -10.12 -8.38 -25.53
C THR A 248 -10.13 -9.68 -26.34
N SER A 249 -11.05 -9.78 -27.29
CA SER A 249 -11.09 -10.85 -28.30
C SER A 249 -10.24 -10.55 -29.53
N GLN A 250 -9.60 -9.37 -29.57
CA GLN A 250 -8.75 -8.93 -30.67
C GLN A 250 -7.48 -9.78 -30.74
N ARG A 251 -7.05 -10.08 -31.97
CA ARG A 251 -5.95 -11.04 -32.22
C ARG A 251 -4.69 -10.39 -32.76
N TYR A 252 -4.71 -9.09 -33.04
CA TYR A 252 -3.54 -8.36 -33.51
C TYR A 252 -3.15 -7.33 -32.46
N VAL A 253 -1.86 -7.19 -32.24
CA VAL A 253 -1.29 -6.22 -31.31
C VAL A 253 -0.21 -5.44 -32.04
N VAL A 254 -0.21 -4.13 -31.83
CA VAL A 254 0.89 -3.25 -32.23
C VAL A 254 1.65 -2.88 -30.98
N THR A 255 2.96 -2.99 -31.02
CA THR A 255 3.83 -2.57 -29.91
C THR A 255 4.88 -1.59 -30.40
N GLY A 256 5.23 -0.61 -29.56
CA GLY A 256 6.26 0.38 -29.84
C GLY A 256 7.05 0.74 -28.59
N GLU A 257 8.31 1.13 -28.80
CA GLU A 257 9.24 1.52 -27.75
C GLU A 257 9.24 3.03 -27.53
N PHE A 258 9.05 3.46 -26.29
CA PHE A 258 9.08 4.84 -25.86
C PHE A 258 10.25 5.10 -24.92
N THR A 259 10.90 6.25 -25.09
CA THR A 259 11.97 6.71 -24.21
C THR A 259 11.62 8.09 -23.64
N PRO A 260 11.74 8.31 -22.32
CA PRO A 260 11.69 9.65 -21.74
C PRO A 260 12.72 10.60 -22.35
N THR A 261 12.30 11.78 -22.76
CA THR A 261 13.18 12.82 -23.36
C THR A 261 13.84 13.72 -22.31
N ARG A 262 13.43 13.59 -21.05
CA ARG A 262 13.84 14.39 -19.90
C ARG A 262 13.89 13.51 -18.66
N PRO A 263 14.56 13.95 -17.57
CA PRO A 263 14.41 13.30 -16.27
C PRO A 263 12.92 13.16 -15.92
N THR A 264 12.49 11.93 -15.68
CA THR A 264 11.12 11.57 -15.35
C THR A 264 11.14 10.80 -14.04
N GLN A 265 10.43 11.30 -13.03
CA GLN A 265 10.41 10.72 -11.69
C GLN A 265 9.10 9.98 -11.44
N LEU A 266 9.21 8.73 -11.03
CA LEU A 266 8.08 7.87 -10.72
C LEU A 266 8.01 7.58 -9.22
N ILE A 267 6.80 7.25 -8.77
CA ILE A 267 6.59 6.50 -7.55
C ILE A 267 6.70 5.00 -7.88
N ASP A 268 7.66 4.31 -7.28
CA ASP A 268 7.87 2.88 -7.44
C ASP A 268 7.13 2.10 -6.35
N LEU A 269 6.11 1.35 -6.78
CA LEU A 269 5.30 0.48 -5.95
C LEU A 269 5.55 -1.00 -6.23
N THR A 270 6.59 -1.33 -7.02
CA THR A 270 6.90 -2.71 -7.41
C THR A 270 7.54 -3.52 -6.29
N ASN A 271 8.23 -2.85 -5.38
CA ASN A 271 8.96 -3.47 -4.28
C ASN A 271 8.87 -2.60 -3.01
N LEU A 272 7.64 -2.43 -2.52
CA LEU A 272 7.41 -1.73 -1.26
C LEU A 272 8.15 -2.44 -0.11
N PRO A 273 8.75 -1.70 0.83
CA PRO A 273 9.34 -2.31 2.02
C PRO A 273 8.33 -3.17 2.79
N GLU A 274 8.84 -4.16 3.50
CA GLU A 274 8.05 -4.85 4.53
C GLU A 274 7.56 -3.84 5.57
N LEU A 275 6.40 -4.14 6.16
CA LEU A 275 5.87 -3.32 7.23
C LEU A 275 6.87 -3.32 8.41
N PRO A 276 7.16 -2.15 9.01
CA PRO A 276 7.85 -2.06 10.28
C PRO A 276 7.23 -3.00 11.33
N SER A 277 8.00 -3.38 12.34
CA SER A 277 7.43 -4.13 13.47
C SER A 277 6.33 -3.32 14.14
N ILE A 278 5.24 -3.98 14.56
CA ILE A 278 4.16 -3.36 15.33
C ILE A 278 4.64 -2.90 16.72
N PHE A 279 5.78 -3.40 17.18
CA PHE A 279 6.40 -3.03 18.45
C PHE A 279 7.33 -1.80 18.32
N ASP A 280 7.56 -1.30 17.10
CA ASP A 280 8.31 -0.05 16.87
C ASP A 280 7.37 1.16 16.87
N ALA A 281 7.14 1.71 18.06
CA ALA A 281 6.29 2.88 18.23
C ALA A 281 6.76 4.10 17.42
N GLY A 282 8.06 4.22 17.14
CA GLY A 282 8.64 5.33 16.37
C GLY A 282 8.35 5.26 14.87
N ARG A 283 8.00 4.07 14.35
CA ARG A 283 7.73 3.84 12.92
C ARG A 283 6.25 3.63 12.59
N ARG A 284 5.34 3.98 13.51
CA ARG A 284 3.89 3.84 13.32
C ARG A 284 3.35 4.51 12.04
N ALA A 285 3.80 5.72 11.73
CA ALA A 285 3.39 6.41 10.51
C ALA A 285 3.85 5.65 9.24
N GLN A 286 5.08 5.15 9.23
CA GLN A 286 5.61 4.33 8.13
C GLN A 286 4.84 3.01 7.98
N TYR A 287 4.48 2.37 9.09
CA TYR A 287 3.68 1.14 9.08
C TYR A 287 2.38 1.34 8.32
N PHE A 288 1.63 2.37 8.68
CA PHE A 288 0.35 2.63 8.02
C PHE A 288 0.49 3.19 6.62
N GLY A 289 1.50 4.02 6.34
CA GLY A 289 1.78 4.50 4.99
C GLY A 289 2.10 3.35 4.03
N PHE A 290 2.97 2.43 4.41
CA PHE A 290 3.25 1.25 3.58
C PHE A 290 2.08 0.30 3.50
N GLN A 291 1.31 0.12 4.57
CA GLN A 291 0.11 -0.71 4.52
C GLN A 291 -0.95 -0.13 3.54
N PHE A 292 -1.10 1.20 3.50
CA PHE A 292 -1.96 1.87 2.52
C PHE A 292 -1.49 1.56 1.09
N LEU A 293 -0.20 1.78 0.82
CA LEU A 293 0.38 1.55 -0.51
C LEU A 293 0.28 0.08 -0.93
N GLN A 294 0.50 -0.87 -0.01
CA GLN A 294 0.35 -2.30 -0.27
C GLN A 294 -1.10 -2.66 -0.61
N LYS A 295 -2.09 -2.10 0.10
CA LYS A 295 -3.52 -2.31 -0.21
C LYS A 295 -3.92 -1.66 -1.55
N PHE A 296 -3.39 -0.48 -1.87
CA PHE A 296 -3.56 0.12 -3.19
C PHE A 296 -2.99 -0.77 -4.31
N VAL A 297 -1.76 -1.28 -4.13
CA VAL A 297 -1.12 -2.21 -5.08
C VAL A 297 -1.95 -3.47 -5.25
N HIS A 298 -2.49 -4.02 -4.16
CA HIS A 298 -3.40 -5.16 -4.21
C HIS A 298 -4.61 -4.86 -5.10
N ASP A 299 -5.33 -3.77 -4.86
CA ASP A 299 -6.55 -3.43 -5.61
C ASP A 299 -6.29 -3.17 -7.11
N VAL A 300 -5.13 -2.59 -7.48
CA VAL A 300 -4.79 -2.36 -8.89
C VAL A 300 -4.28 -3.60 -9.62
N THR A 301 -3.91 -4.65 -8.87
CA THR A 301 -3.41 -5.92 -9.41
C THR A 301 -4.46 -7.03 -9.44
N LEU A 302 -5.62 -6.82 -8.81
CA LEU A 302 -6.76 -7.74 -8.90
C LEU A 302 -7.15 -7.98 -10.37
N PRO A 303 -7.66 -9.19 -10.71
CA PRO A 303 -8.26 -9.44 -12.02
C PRO A 303 -9.34 -8.40 -12.36
N VAL A 304 -9.47 -8.03 -13.64
CA VAL A 304 -10.60 -7.17 -14.04
C VAL A 304 -11.85 -8.03 -14.18
N GLU A 305 -12.87 -7.67 -13.41
CA GLU A 305 -14.23 -8.15 -13.58
C GLU A 305 -15.00 -7.06 -14.34
N LEU A 306 -15.54 -7.39 -15.52
CA LEU A 306 -16.34 -6.49 -16.35
C LEU A 306 -17.82 -6.87 -16.20
N ASP A 307 -18.33 -6.78 -14.98
CA ASP A 307 -19.69 -7.15 -14.60
C ASP A 307 -20.65 -5.94 -14.49
N GLY A 308 -20.16 -4.74 -14.80
CA GLY A 308 -20.88 -3.47 -14.67
C GLY A 308 -20.56 -2.72 -13.37
N HIS A 309 -19.87 -3.34 -12.40
CA HIS A 309 -19.45 -2.70 -11.15
C HIS A 309 -18.06 -2.03 -11.25
N GLU A 310 -17.33 -2.20 -12.36
CA GLU A 310 -15.99 -1.63 -12.56
C GLU A 310 -15.97 -0.10 -12.41
N HIS A 311 -17.08 0.57 -12.73
CA HIS A 311 -17.23 2.02 -12.59
C HIS A 311 -17.21 2.51 -11.14
N ILE A 312 -17.53 1.65 -10.18
CA ILE A 312 -17.44 1.94 -8.74
C ILE A 312 -16.11 1.44 -8.20
N ASP A 313 -15.65 0.28 -8.66
CA ASP A 313 -14.44 -0.35 -8.12
C ASP A 313 -13.15 0.36 -8.51
N TYR A 314 -13.12 1.05 -9.65
CA TYR A 314 -11.98 1.89 -10.04
C TYR A 314 -11.94 3.24 -9.35
N VAL A 315 -13.03 3.70 -8.72
CA VAL A 315 -13.08 5.05 -8.14
C VAL A 315 -11.94 5.30 -7.15
N PRO A 316 -11.63 4.41 -6.19
CA PRO A 316 -10.56 4.69 -5.24
C PRO A 316 -9.18 4.82 -5.89
N THR A 317 -8.85 3.92 -6.80
CA THR A 317 -7.54 3.92 -7.46
C THR A 317 -7.39 5.10 -8.40
N GLN A 318 -8.47 5.54 -9.06
CA GLN A 318 -8.52 6.76 -9.86
C GLN A 318 -8.35 8.02 -9.00
N VAL A 319 -9.09 8.14 -7.89
CA VAL A 319 -9.00 9.31 -7.00
C VAL A 319 -7.61 9.41 -6.38
N PHE A 320 -7.02 8.29 -5.96
CA PHE A 320 -5.65 8.30 -5.44
C PHE A 320 -4.63 8.67 -6.54
N THR A 321 -4.81 8.16 -7.77
CA THR A 321 -3.95 8.54 -8.90
C THR A 321 -4.05 10.04 -9.22
N GLU A 322 -5.25 10.63 -9.18
CA GLU A 322 -5.42 12.06 -9.38
C GLU A 322 -4.81 12.89 -8.25
N TYR A 323 -4.94 12.44 -7.00
CA TYR A 323 -4.21 13.04 -5.89
C TYR A 323 -2.69 13.04 -6.16
N LEU A 324 -2.13 11.89 -6.56
CA LEU A 324 -0.71 11.80 -6.91
C LEU A 324 -0.35 12.77 -8.04
N ARG A 325 -1.22 12.92 -9.04
CA ARG A 325 -0.98 13.79 -10.20
C ARG A 325 -1.02 15.28 -9.88
N TYR A 326 -1.88 15.72 -8.96
CA TYR A 326 -2.18 17.15 -8.78
C TYR A 326 -1.85 17.72 -7.40
N ALA A 327 -1.80 16.88 -6.37
CA ALA A 327 -1.68 17.30 -4.98
C ALA A 327 -0.49 16.64 -4.26
N PHE A 328 0.25 15.74 -4.91
CA PHE A 328 1.48 15.20 -4.34
C PHE A 328 2.49 16.35 -4.08
N PRO A 329 3.15 16.40 -2.91
CA PRO A 329 3.99 17.56 -2.57
C PRO A 329 5.28 17.70 -3.40
N GLY A 330 5.65 16.66 -4.15
CA GLY A 330 6.82 16.64 -5.04
C GLY A 330 6.47 16.61 -6.52
N ALA A 331 7.46 16.78 -7.39
CA ALA A 331 7.28 16.54 -8.82
C ALA A 331 7.21 15.02 -9.08
N VAL A 332 6.03 14.53 -9.40
CA VAL A 332 5.81 13.13 -9.81
C VAL A 332 5.23 13.11 -11.22
N ASP A 333 5.84 12.32 -12.08
CA ASP A 333 5.43 12.17 -13.47
C ASP A 333 4.60 10.92 -13.72
N GLY A 334 4.52 10.02 -12.74
CA GLY A 334 3.81 8.75 -12.86
C GLY A 334 4.09 7.80 -11.72
N LEU A 335 3.58 6.58 -11.87
CA LEU A 335 3.81 5.47 -10.96
C LEU A 335 4.11 4.17 -11.71
N MET A 336 4.86 3.29 -11.05
CA MET A 336 5.18 1.95 -11.53
C MET A 336 4.68 0.92 -10.50
N PHE A 337 4.07 -0.17 -10.95
CA PHE A 337 3.49 -1.20 -10.08
C PHE A 337 3.57 -2.59 -10.74
N PRO A 338 3.46 -3.69 -9.96
CA PRO A 338 3.56 -5.04 -10.51
C PRO A 338 2.51 -5.32 -11.59
N SER A 339 2.87 -6.11 -12.61
CA SER A 339 1.90 -6.72 -13.52
C SER A 339 1.52 -8.11 -13.03
N THR A 340 0.23 -8.46 -13.15
CA THR A 340 -0.25 -9.83 -12.95
C THR A 340 -0.42 -10.60 -14.26
N GLN A 341 -0.24 -9.92 -15.41
CA GLN A 341 -0.37 -10.49 -16.74
C GLN A 341 0.98 -10.81 -17.39
N GLY A 342 2.05 -10.13 -16.98
CA GLY A 342 3.38 -10.27 -17.57
C GLY A 342 4.52 -10.37 -16.56
N PRO A 343 5.75 -10.68 -17.04
CA PRO A 343 6.93 -10.86 -16.18
C PRO A 343 7.54 -9.57 -15.64
N GLY A 344 7.15 -8.39 -16.16
CA GLY A 344 7.66 -7.09 -15.76
C GLY A 344 6.64 -6.25 -14.98
N HIS A 345 6.70 -4.94 -15.16
CA HIS A 345 5.93 -3.97 -14.39
C HIS A 345 5.11 -3.06 -15.29
N ASN A 346 3.95 -2.64 -14.77
CA ASN A 346 3.10 -1.64 -15.37
C ASN A 346 3.63 -0.24 -15.05
N LEU A 347 3.53 0.66 -16.04
CA LEU A 347 3.85 2.07 -15.92
C LEU A 347 2.62 2.91 -16.28
N VAL A 348 2.32 3.87 -15.41
CA VAL A 348 1.38 4.95 -15.70
C VAL A 348 2.12 6.27 -15.60
N MET A 349 2.08 7.07 -16.66
CA MET A 349 2.66 8.41 -16.67
C MET A 349 1.58 9.46 -16.94
N PHE A 350 1.64 10.59 -16.23
CA PHE A 350 0.70 11.70 -16.27
C PHE A 350 0.87 12.58 -17.52
N PHE A 351 1.17 11.94 -18.65
CA PHE A 351 1.47 12.55 -19.93
C PHE A 351 0.28 12.37 -20.87
N GLY A 352 -0.28 13.50 -21.32
CA GLY A 352 -1.36 13.52 -22.30
C GLY A 352 -0.88 13.31 -23.74
N PRO A 353 -1.78 13.33 -24.74
CA PRO A 353 -1.48 13.03 -26.14
C PRO A 353 -0.37 13.93 -26.71
N GLY A 354 -0.41 15.23 -26.40
CA GLY A 354 0.60 16.20 -26.84
C GLY A 354 1.97 16.08 -26.17
N SER A 355 2.18 15.07 -25.31
CA SER A 355 3.46 14.78 -24.66
C SER A 355 4.23 13.64 -25.35
N CYS A 356 3.65 13.01 -26.36
CA CYS A 356 4.30 11.94 -27.14
C CYS A 356 4.67 12.46 -28.54
N ALA A 357 5.87 12.16 -29.01
CA ALA A 357 6.30 12.47 -30.38
C ALA A 357 7.16 11.34 -30.96
N ASP A 358 7.24 11.26 -32.29
CA ASP A 358 8.16 10.36 -32.98
C ASP A 358 9.60 10.86 -32.80
N ALA A 359 10.58 9.96 -32.89
CA ALA A 359 11.99 10.32 -32.91
C ALA A 359 12.30 11.29 -34.08
N GLY A 360 12.92 12.43 -33.76
CA GLY A 360 13.17 13.52 -34.70
C GLY A 360 12.05 14.56 -34.80
N ALA A 361 10.90 14.34 -34.16
CA ALA A 361 9.76 15.26 -34.12
C ALA A 361 9.49 15.82 -32.70
N GLU A 362 10.47 15.70 -31.79
CA GLU A 362 10.34 16.18 -30.42
C GLU A 362 10.19 17.71 -30.35
N THR A 363 9.40 18.16 -29.37
CA THR A 363 9.21 19.57 -29.04
C THR A 363 9.57 19.80 -27.58
N ASP A 364 9.56 21.06 -27.14
CA ASP A 364 9.73 21.39 -25.72
C ASP A 364 8.61 20.83 -24.81
N ARG A 365 7.54 20.30 -25.39
CA ARG A 365 6.43 19.65 -24.65
C ARG A 365 6.54 18.13 -24.66
N THR A 366 7.41 17.56 -25.49
CA THR A 366 7.58 16.11 -25.58
C THR A 366 8.20 15.59 -24.29
N ARG A 367 7.53 14.61 -23.68
CA ARG A 367 7.98 13.85 -22.51
C ARG A 367 8.38 12.43 -22.88
N LEU A 368 7.74 11.85 -23.89
CA LEU A 368 8.02 10.50 -24.39
C LEU A 368 8.25 10.53 -25.90
N ARG A 369 9.31 9.86 -26.32
CA ARG A 369 9.67 9.68 -27.73
C ARG A 369 9.43 8.24 -28.16
N LEU A 370 8.57 8.03 -29.15
CA LEU A 370 8.45 6.74 -29.84
C LEU A 370 9.64 6.57 -30.79
N ASP A 371 10.24 5.38 -30.80
CA ASP A 371 11.11 4.94 -31.90
C ASP A 371 10.26 4.19 -32.96
N PRO A 372 9.99 4.79 -34.14
CA PRO A 372 9.16 4.16 -35.17
C PRO A 372 9.72 2.83 -35.69
N ASP A 373 11.04 2.63 -35.65
CA ASP A 373 11.70 1.41 -36.14
C ASP A 373 11.44 0.21 -35.22
N THR A 374 11.04 0.47 -33.97
CA THR A 374 10.69 -0.57 -32.99
C THR A 374 9.22 -1.00 -33.06
N VAL A 375 8.44 -0.36 -33.95
CA VAL A 375 7.00 -0.64 -34.08
C VAL A 375 6.81 -1.97 -34.78
N THR A 376 6.18 -2.92 -34.07
CA THR A 376 5.94 -4.26 -34.59
C THR A 376 4.47 -4.62 -34.48
N VAL A 377 3.97 -5.33 -35.51
CA VAL A 377 2.65 -5.95 -35.50
C VAL A 377 2.83 -7.44 -35.25
N SER A 378 2.16 -7.95 -34.23
CA SER A 378 2.16 -9.36 -33.88
C SER A 378 0.74 -9.91 -33.83
N ARG A 379 0.60 -11.20 -34.09
CA ARG A 379 -0.67 -11.91 -33.88
C ARG A 379 -0.60 -12.61 -32.52
N VAL A 380 -1.53 -12.28 -31.64
CA VAL A 380 -1.67 -12.92 -30.33
C VAL A 380 -2.56 -14.15 -30.49
N MET A 381 -2.03 -15.32 -30.15
CA MET A 381 -2.84 -16.52 -29.99
C MET A 381 -3.41 -16.43 -28.57
N THR A 382 -4.74 -16.38 -28.46
CA THR A 382 -5.47 -16.14 -27.20
C THR A 382 -4.82 -16.87 -26.02
N VAL A 383 -4.32 -16.13 -25.04
CA VAL A 383 -4.12 -16.66 -23.68
C VAL A 383 -5.36 -16.25 -22.89
N SER A 384 -6.51 -16.83 -23.24
CA SER A 384 -7.65 -16.78 -22.32
C SER A 384 -7.36 -17.82 -21.25
N ARG A 385 -7.19 -17.38 -20.00
CA ARG A 385 -7.50 -18.22 -18.84
C ARG A 385 -8.93 -17.95 -18.41
#